data_AF-A0A0P9JQU2-F1
#
_entry.id   AF-A0A0P9JQU2-F1
#
_cell.length_a   1.000
_cell.length_b   1.000
_cell.length_c   1.000
_cell.angle_alpha   90.00
_cell.angle_beta   90.00
_cell.angle_gamma   90.00
#
_symmetry.space_group_name_H-M   'P 1'
#
loop_
_entity.id
_entity.type
_entity.pdbx_description
1 polymer ?
#
loop_
_entity_poly.entity_id
_entity_poly.type
_entity_poly.pdbx_seq_one_letter_code
_entity_poly.pdbx_strand_id
1 'polypeptide(L)'
;MDELLDAIAALVSLVSPEKVQAVAARVRRTDASKAATTLSSVVGTPVAGSVVEHLAAAWQNTKVGSDELASMLIAASHVYVKAASEQSTELVWTGPTTPFVSARRTEQALLQVINSAEQLLFITSFVAYDVSTIVKALNAANDRGVGILMLLELSQDNGGSITFDAIGKMKTLVPAANLYAWRDKNDPFSDGRVHAKVAVADSKICFITSANLTGHAMEKNMEAGVLISGGHIPTLLGQHLKSLVAMKVVSPI
;
A
#
# COMPACT_ATOMS: atom_id res chain seq x y z
N MET A 1 12.99 27.27 -14.47
CA MET A 1 11.70 26.61 -14.72
C MET A 1 11.54 25.45 -13.75
N ASP A 2 12.51 24.54 -13.67
CA ASP A 2 12.47 23.40 -12.74
C ASP A 2 12.26 23.82 -11.28
N GLU A 3 12.99 24.83 -10.78
CA GLU A 3 12.76 25.37 -9.43
C GLU A 3 11.33 25.85 -9.18
N LEU A 4 10.67 26.42 -10.20
CA LEU A 4 9.29 26.86 -10.10
C LEU A 4 8.34 25.66 -10.05
N LEU A 5 8.60 24.64 -10.88
CA LEU A 5 7.83 23.39 -10.88
C LEU A 5 7.97 22.64 -9.54
N ASP A 6 9.18 22.59 -8.98
CA ASP A 6 9.45 21.98 -7.67
C ASP A 6 8.75 22.75 -6.55
N ALA A 7 8.78 24.09 -6.57
CA ALA A 7 8.07 24.90 -5.60
C ALA A 7 6.55 24.75 -5.71
N ILE A 8 6.00 24.62 -6.92
CA ILE A 8 4.59 24.28 -7.15
C ILE A 8 4.27 22.91 -6.55
N ALA A 9 5.07 21.90 -6.86
CA ALA A 9 4.89 20.54 -6.34
C ALA A 9 4.95 20.48 -4.80
N ALA A 10 5.89 21.20 -4.19
CA ALA A 10 6.01 21.34 -2.74
C ALA A 10 4.78 22.01 -2.13
N LEU A 11 4.23 23.05 -2.76
CA LEU A 11 3.02 23.71 -2.25
C LEU A 11 1.79 22.81 -2.34
N VAL A 12 1.53 22.20 -3.50
CA VAL A 12 0.31 21.39 -3.72
C VAL A 12 0.30 20.10 -2.91
N SER A 13 1.47 19.58 -2.51
CA SER A 13 1.59 18.42 -1.63
C SER A 13 1.44 18.77 -0.14
N LEU A 14 1.52 20.05 0.22
CA LEU A 14 1.48 20.52 1.60
C LEU A 14 0.12 21.10 2.02
N VAL A 15 -0.65 21.67 1.10
CA VAL A 15 -1.93 22.33 1.40
C VAL A 15 -3.12 21.70 0.66
N SER A 16 -4.33 21.95 1.15
CA SER A 16 -5.55 21.40 0.53
C SER A 16 -5.83 22.02 -0.85
N PRO A 17 -6.60 21.34 -1.72
CA PRO A 17 -6.94 21.87 -3.05
C PRO A 17 -7.65 23.23 -3.01
N GLU A 18 -8.49 23.48 -1.99
CA GLU A 18 -9.17 24.75 -1.79
C GLU A 18 -8.18 25.87 -1.46
N LYS A 19 -7.13 25.56 -0.67
CA LYS A 19 -6.04 26.50 -0.40
C LYS A 19 -5.22 26.77 -1.66
N VAL A 20 -4.93 25.76 -2.48
CA VAL A 20 -4.25 25.99 -3.77
C VAL A 20 -5.08 26.90 -4.67
N GLN A 21 -6.41 26.69 -4.74
CA GLN A 21 -7.31 27.58 -5.49
C GLN A 21 -7.29 29.02 -4.96
N ALA A 22 -7.28 29.20 -3.64
CA ALA A 22 -7.17 30.52 -3.03
C ALA A 22 -5.83 31.20 -3.35
N VAL A 23 -4.71 30.46 -3.30
CA VAL A 23 -3.38 30.95 -3.70
C VAL A 23 -3.38 31.33 -5.19
N ALA A 24 -3.87 30.46 -6.07
CA ALA A 24 -3.95 30.73 -7.51
C ALA A 24 -4.81 31.98 -7.81
N ALA A 25 -5.95 32.15 -7.13
CA ALA A 25 -6.79 33.34 -7.27
C ALA A 25 -6.06 34.61 -6.81
N ARG A 26 -5.19 34.52 -5.79
CA ARG A 26 -4.36 35.64 -5.34
C ARG A 26 -3.21 35.93 -6.30
N VAL A 27 -2.55 34.90 -6.84
CA VAL A 27 -1.47 35.02 -7.84
C VAL A 27 -1.93 35.84 -9.04
N ARG A 28 -3.13 35.59 -9.58
CA ARG A 28 -3.69 36.35 -10.71
C ARG A 28 -3.76 37.87 -10.49
N ARG A 29 -3.83 38.31 -9.23
CA ARG A 29 -3.97 39.73 -8.84
C ARG A 29 -2.69 40.34 -8.29
N THR A 30 -1.56 39.64 -8.45
CA THR A 30 -0.32 39.96 -7.76
C THR A 30 0.84 39.98 -8.75
N ASP A 31 1.67 41.03 -8.68
CA ASP A 31 2.94 41.05 -9.40
C ASP A 31 3.96 40.13 -8.71
N ALA A 32 4.80 39.45 -9.49
CA ALA A 32 5.80 38.51 -8.96
C ALA A 32 6.68 39.13 -7.84
N SER A 33 7.03 40.41 -7.96
CA SER A 33 7.81 41.15 -6.95
C SER A 33 7.14 41.29 -5.58
N LYS A 34 5.81 41.19 -5.52
CA LYS A 34 5.01 41.29 -4.28
C LYS A 34 4.46 39.94 -3.81
N ALA A 35 4.77 38.86 -4.52
CA ALA A 35 4.20 37.54 -4.28
C ALA A 35 4.51 36.99 -2.89
N ALA A 36 5.75 37.13 -2.40
CA ALA A 36 6.14 36.61 -1.09
C ALA A 36 5.25 37.19 0.04
N THR A 37 5.07 38.51 0.11
CA THR A 37 4.26 39.14 1.16
C THR A 37 2.77 38.84 1.02
N THR A 38 2.25 38.84 -0.21
CA THR A 38 0.80 38.72 -0.45
C THR A 38 0.29 37.29 -0.36
N LEU A 39 1.08 36.30 -0.79
CA LEU A 39 0.70 34.89 -0.77
C LEU A 39 0.86 34.26 0.62
N SER A 40 1.82 34.72 1.44
CA SER A 40 2.01 34.21 2.81
C SER A 40 0.79 34.40 3.70
N SER A 41 -0.05 35.43 3.42
CA SER A 41 -1.32 35.66 4.12
C SER A 41 -2.40 34.59 3.85
N VAL A 42 -2.24 33.78 2.80
CA VAL A 42 -3.22 32.78 2.38
C VAL A 42 -2.94 31.42 3.03
N VAL A 43 -1.71 31.19 3.48
CA VAL A 43 -1.29 29.93 4.11
C VAL A 43 -1.28 30.06 5.64
N GLY A 44 -1.75 29.01 6.32
CA GLY A 44 -2.01 29.06 7.77
C GLY A 44 -0.91 28.48 8.66
N THR A 45 0.23 28.04 8.10
CA THR A 45 1.31 27.41 8.87
C THR A 45 2.68 27.97 8.49
N PRO A 46 3.66 28.03 9.41
CA PRO A 46 5.01 28.51 9.10
C PRO A 46 5.70 27.72 7.98
N VAL A 47 5.48 26.40 7.94
CA VAL A 47 6.04 25.52 6.89
C VAL A 47 5.44 25.85 5.53
N ALA A 48 4.14 26.12 5.44
CA ALA A 48 3.54 26.54 4.18
C ALA A 48 3.99 27.96 3.78
N GLY A 49 4.25 28.83 4.75
CA GLY A 49 4.84 30.15 4.53
C GLY A 49 6.20 30.08 3.83
N SER A 50 7.11 29.24 4.33
CA SER A 50 8.43 29.10 3.71
C SER A 50 8.36 28.53 2.29
N VAL A 51 7.44 27.59 2.01
CA VAL A 51 7.22 27.07 0.66
C VAL A 51 6.67 28.15 -0.27
N VAL A 52 5.77 29.02 0.21
CA VAL A 52 5.25 30.15 -0.56
C VAL A 52 6.34 31.19 -0.87
N GLU A 53 7.26 31.44 0.06
CA GLU A 53 8.41 32.31 -0.18
C GLU A 53 9.33 31.74 -1.27
N HIS A 54 9.62 30.44 -1.23
CA HIS A 54 10.38 29.77 -2.29
C HIS A 54 9.65 29.82 -3.63
N LEU A 55 8.34 29.62 -3.65
CA LEU A 55 7.51 29.75 -4.86
C LEU A 55 7.59 31.17 -5.44
N ALA A 56 7.48 32.20 -4.60
CA ALA A 56 7.57 33.59 -5.01
C ALA A 56 8.95 33.93 -5.60
N ALA A 57 10.04 33.48 -4.95
CA ALA A 57 11.40 33.68 -5.43
C ALA A 57 11.64 32.96 -6.77
N ALA A 58 11.23 31.70 -6.88
CA ALA A 58 11.33 30.93 -8.11
C ALA A 58 10.52 31.57 -9.26
N TRP A 59 9.32 32.08 -8.96
CA TRP A 59 8.49 32.76 -9.96
C TRP A 59 9.15 34.03 -10.49
N GLN A 60 9.72 34.87 -9.62
CA GLN A 60 10.44 36.10 -10.02
C GLN A 60 11.60 35.83 -10.97
N ASN A 61 12.22 34.65 -10.90
CA ASN A 61 13.33 34.23 -11.76
C ASN A 61 12.87 33.63 -13.11
N THR A 62 11.59 33.79 -13.48
CA THR A 62 11.03 33.27 -14.72
C THR A 62 10.27 34.32 -15.51
N LYS A 63 9.95 34.01 -16.77
CA LYS A 63 9.06 34.83 -17.62
C LYS A 63 7.59 34.44 -17.51
N VAL A 64 7.24 33.54 -16.58
CA VAL A 64 5.91 32.98 -16.43
C VAL A 64 4.94 34.06 -15.95
N GLY A 65 3.81 34.21 -16.65
CA GLY A 65 2.77 35.17 -16.28
C GLY A 65 2.01 34.75 -15.01
N SER A 66 1.30 35.67 -14.37
CA SER A 66 0.47 35.36 -13.19
C SER A 66 -0.66 34.38 -13.52
N ASP A 67 -1.32 34.54 -14.67
CA ASP A 67 -2.36 33.59 -15.12
C ASP A 67 -1.80 32.21 -15.46
N GLU A 68 -0.57 32.16 -16.00
CA GLU A 68 0.15 30.92 -16.30
C GLU A 68 0.48 30.19 -15.01
N LEU A 69 1.11 30.87 -14.03
CA LEU A 69 1.40 30.29 -12.71
C LEU A 69 0.12 29.82 -11.99
N ALA A 70 -0.95 30.62 -12.00
CA ALA A 70 -2.22 30.24 -11.40
C ALA A 70 -2.79 28.96 -12.04
N SER A 71 -2.67 28.83 -13.37
CA SER A 71 -3.11 27.63 -14.10
C SER A 71 -2.23 26.41 -13.79
N MET A 72 -0.91 26.60 -13.68
CA MET A 72 0.04 25.55 -13.28
C MET A 72 -0.27 25.03 -11.87
N LEU A 73 -0.57 25.91 -10.90
CA LEU A 73 -0.96 25.53 -9.54
C LEU A 73 -2.23 24.69 -9.52
N ILE A 74 -3.27 25.10 -10.25
CA ILE A 74 -4.55 24.38 -10.33
C ILE A 74 -4.34 23.01 -10.98
N ALA A 75 -3.63 22.96 -12.11
CA ALA A 75 -3.34 21.71 -12.81
C ALA A 75 -2.52 20.75 -11.94
N ALA A 76 -1.45 21.25 -11.31
CA ALA A 76 -0.61 20.46 -10.40
C ALA A 76 -1.40 19.94 -9.20
N SER A 77 -2.28 20.75 -8.61
CA SER A 77 -3.15 20.31 -7.51
C SER A 77 -4.12 19.23 -7.96
N HIS A 78 -4.75 19.39 -9.12
CA HIS A 78 -5.64 18.36 -9.66
C HIS A 78 -4.91 17.04 -9.91
N VAL A 79 -3.73 17.09 -10.55
CA VAL A 79 -2.91 15.91 -10.83
C VAL A 79 -2.43 15.25 -9.54
N TYR A 80 -1.96 16.04 -8.57
CA TYR A 80 -1.51 15.52 -7.27
C TYR A 80 -2.63 14.79 -6.54
N VAL A 81 -3.82 15.40 -6.44
CA VAL A 81 -4.98 14.78 -5.79
C VAL A 81 -5.40 13.51 -6.52
N LYS A 82 -5.49 13.57 -7.85
CA LYS A 82 -5.86 12.40 -8.65
C LYS A 82 -4.88 11.25 -8.42
N ALA A 83 -3.57 11.50 -8.55
CA ALA A 83 -2.54 10.49 -8.34
C ALA A 83 -2.54 9.94 -6.90
N ALA A 84 -2.68 10.80 -5.89
CA ALA A 84 -2.76 10.39 -4.48
C ALA A 84 -4.04 9.61 -4.16
N SER A 85 -5.15 9.88 -4.85
CA SER A 85 -6.41 9.13 -4.70
C SER A 85 -6.40 7.79 -5.42
N GLU A 86 -5.59 7.66 -6.47
CA GLU A 86 -5.48 6.43 -7.25
C GLU A 86 -4.77 5.33 -6.47
N GLN A 87 -3.78 5.67 -5.63
CA GLN A 87 -3.07 4.69 -4.82
C GLN A 87 -2.69 5.26 -3.44
N SER A 88 -3.04 4.53 -2.39
CA SER A 88 -2.55 4.78 -1.02
C SER A 88 -1.56 3.70 -0.62
N THR A 89 -0.50 4.09 0.08
CA THR A 89 0.49 3.20 0.69
C THR A 89 0.65 3.57 2.16
N GLU A 90 0.35 2.63 3.06
CA GLU A 90 0.47 2.81 4.50
C GLU A 90 1.59 1.93 5.08
N LEU A 91 2.43 2.50 5.94
CA LEU A 91 3.44 1.75 6.70
C LEU A 91 2.77 0.91 7.80
N VAL A 92 3.15 -0.37 7.85
CA VAL A 92 2.71 -1.33 8.84
C VAL A 92 3.92 -1.82 9.65
N TRP A 93 3.76 -1.86 10.97
CA TRP A 93 4.81 -2.25 11.91
C TRP A 93 4.26 -3.02 13.12
N THR A 94 4.85 -4.17 13.39
CA THR A 94 4.79 -4.85 14.70
C THR A 94 6.16 -4.75 15.37
N GLY A 95 6.19 -4.64 16.70
CA GLY A 95 7.40 -4.48 17.48
C GLY A 95 7.46 -3.15 18.26
N PRO A 96 8.65 -2.80 18.80
CA PRO A 96 8.88 -1.55 19.53
C PRO A 96 8.55 -0.32 18.70
N THR A 97 7.93 0.68 19.32
CA THR A 97 7.46 1.91 18.65
C THR A 97 8.16 3.15 19.20
N THR A 98 8.29 4.18 18.37
CA THR A 98 8.73 5.52 18.79
C THR A 98 7.53 6.47 18.81
N PRO A 99 7.58 7.60 19.55
CA PRO A 99 6.48 8.56 19.55
C PRO A 99 6.38 9.39 18.25
N PHE A 100 7.35 9.24 17.33
CA PHE A 100 7.49 10.09 16.15
C PHE A 100 6.89 9.49 14.88
N VAL A 101 6.79 8.16 14.82
CA VAL A 101 6.31 7.45 13.63
C VAL A 101 5.07 6.65 14.01
N SER A 102 3.92 7.07 13.50
CA SER A 102 2.70 6.29 13.60
C SER A 102 2.72 5.21 12.53
N ALA A 103 2.65 3.95 12.95
CA ALA A 103 2.58 2.81 12.06
C ALA A 103 1.42 1.92 12.47
N ARG A 104 0.75 1.36 11.48
CA ARG A 104 -0.38 0.45 11.70
C ARG A 104 0.10 -0.92 12.16
N ARG A 105 -0.64 -1.62 13.02
CA ARG A 105 -0.29 -2.98 13.45
C ARG A 105 -0.52 -4.01 12.34
N THR A 106 0.38 -4.99 12.20
CA THR A 106 0.35 -6.05 11.18
C THR A 106 -0.97 -6.82 11.16
N GLU A 107 -1.43 -7.28 12.32
CA GLU A 107 -2.71 -8.01 12.42
C GLU A 107 -3.88 -7.18 11.87
N GLN A 108 -3.94 -5.89 12.22
CA GLN A 108 -5.02 -4.99 11.82
C GLN A 108 -4.98 -4.64 10.34
N ALA A 109 -3.79 -4.62 9.72
CA ALA A 109 -3.65 -4.46 8.28
C ALA A 109 -4.15 -5.71 7.54
N LEU A 110 -3.75 -6.90 7.99
CA LEU A 110 -4.20 -8.17 7.40
C LEU A 110 -5.73 -8.37 7.56
N LEU A 111 -6.28 -8.08 8.74
CA LEU A 111 -7.72 -8.12 8.99
C LEU A 111 -8.48 -7.18 8.06
N GLN A 112 -7.96 -5.99 7.78
CA GLN A 112 -8.59 -5.09 6.80
C GLN A 112 -8.64 -5.74 5.42
N VAL A 113 -7.54 -6.31 4.93
CA VAL A 113 -7.54 -6.98 3.61
C VAL A 113 -8.61 -8.08 3.55
N ILE A 114 -8.65 -8.94 4.57
CA ILE A 114 -9.61 -10.06 4.64
C ILE A 114 -11.06 -9.56 4.69
N ASN A 115 -11.33 -8.55 5.51
CA ASN A 115 -12.67 -8.00 5.69
C ASN A 115 -13.14 -7.20 4.47
N SER A 116 -12.21 -6.59 3.72
CA SER A 116 -12.51 -5.86 2.50
C SER A 116 -12.78 -6.76 1.29
N ALA A 117 -12.44 -8.05 1.36
CA ALA A 117 -12.65 -8.97 0.26
C ALA A 117 -14.15 -9.24 0.04
N GLU A 118 -14.57 -9.09 -1.22
CA GLU A 118 -15.93 -9.26 -1.72
C GLU A 118 -16.06 -10.48 -2.64
N GLN A 119 -15.03 -10.82 -3.43
CA GLN A 119 -15.10 -11.92 -4.42
C GLN A 119 -13.97 -12.92 -4.24
N LEU A 120 -12.74 -12.44 -4.06
CA LEU A 120 -11.56 -13.29 -4.01
C LEU A 120 -10.50 -12.72 -3.07
N LEU A 121 -9.97 -13.59 -2.23
CA LEU A 121 -8.82 -13.35 -1.38
C LEU A 121 -7.72 -14.36 -1.69
N PHE A 122 -6.53 -13.87 -2.05
CA PHE A 122 -5.34 -14.71 -2.23
C PHE A 122 -4.35 -14.41 -1.11
N ILE A 123 -3.92 -15.42 -0.36
CA ILE A 123 -2.88 -15.30 0.67
C ILE A 123 -1.70 -16.20 0.33
N THR A 124 -0.48 -15.69 0.51
CA THR A 124 0.72 -16.53 0.57
C THR A 124 1.35 -16.42 1.95
N SER A 125 1.85 -17.54 2.48
CA SER A 125 2.66 -17.50 3.70
C SER A 125 3.60 -18.70 3.76
N PHE A 126 4.76 -18.51 4.39
CA PHE A 126 5.70 -19.60 4.61
C PHE A 126 5.27 -20.47 5.80
N VAL A 127 4.69 -19.86 6.84
CA VAL A 127 4.25 -20.56 8.07
C VAL A 127 2.89 -19.99 8.50
N ALA A 128 1.97 -20.87 8.90
CA ALA A 128 0.61 -20.51 9.32
C ALA A 128 0.15 -21.29 10.57
N TYR A 129 0.16 -20.66 11.74
CA TYR A 129 -0.36 -21.26 12.98
C TYR A 129 -0.66 -20.23 14.08
N ASP A 130 -1.54 -20.57 15.03
CA ASP A 130 -1.86 -19.78 16.23
C ASP A 130 -2.31 -18.34 15.93
N VAL A 131 -3.22 -18.21 14.95
CA VAL A 131 -3.79 -16.94 14.49
C VAL A 131 -5.32 -16.99 14.52
N SER A 132 -5.89 -17.19 15.72
CA SER A 132 -7.34 -17.44 15.88
C SER A 132 -8.22 -16.29 15.34
N THR A 133 -7.81 -15.03 15.54
CA THR A 133 -8.50 -13.85 15.01
C THR A 133 -8.53 -13.86 13.48
N ILE A 134 -7.40 -14.17 12.84
CA ILE A 134 -7.31 -14.26 11.38
C ILE A 134 -8.16 -15.41 10.85
N VAL A 135 -8.10 -16.58 11.48
CA VAL A 135 -8.93 -17.74 11.10
C VAL A 135 -10.42 -17.41 11.15
N LYS A 136 -10.87 -16.72 12.22
CA LYS A 136 -12.26 -16.25 12.32
C LYS A 136 -12.63 -15.31 11.17
N ALA A 137 -11.76 -14.37 10.83
CA ALA A 137 -11.99 -13.44 9.71
C ALA A 137 -12.03 -14.16 8.36
N LEU A 138 -11.16 -15.15 8.13
CA LEU A 138 -11.16 -15.97 6.91
C LEU A 138 -12.46 -16.77 6.77
N ASN A 139 -12.92 -17.42 7.84
CA ASN A 139 -14.20 -18.14 7.82
C ASN A 139 -15.37 -17.18 7.59
N ALA A 140 -15.38 -16.02 8.25
CA ALA A 140 -16.40 -15.00 8.00
C ALA A 140 -16.36 -14.46 6.55
N ALA A 141 -15.20 -14.45 5.88
CA ALA A 141 -15.11 -14.11 4.46
C ALA A 141 -15.69 -15.22 3.58
N ASN A 142 -15.40 -16.49 3.86
CA ASN A 142 -16.05 -17.62 3.20
C ASN A 142 -17.57 -17.59 3.36
N ASP A 143 -18.08 -17.26 4.56
CA ASP A 143 -19.52 -17.16 4.83
C ASP A 143 -20.20 -16.05 3.99
N ARG A 144 -19.46 -15.01 3.61
CA ARG A 144 -19.92 -13.98 2.67
C ARG A 144 -19.86 -14.42 1.20
N GLY A 145 -19.32 -15.61 0.91
CA GLY A 145 -19.14 -16.13 -0.43
C GLY A 145 -17.81 -15.74 -1.10
N VAL A 146 -16.84 -15.21 -0.34
CA VAL A 146 -15.51 -14.87 -0.87
C VAL A 146 -14.74 -16.16 -1.16
N GLY A 147 -14.22 -16.30 -2.39
CA GLY A 147 -13.30 -17.38 -2.73
C GLY A 147 -11.94 -17.15 -2.08
N ILE A 148 -11.47 -18.07 -1.23
CA ILE A 148 -10.15 -17.98 -0.61
C ILE A 148 -9.18 -18.95 -1.29
N LEU A 149 -8.03 -18.43 -1.70
CA LEU A 149 -6.89 -19.20 -2.20
C LEU A 149 -5.70 -18.98 -1.27
N MET A 150 -5.06 -20.05 -0.83
CA MET A 150 -3.87 -19.96 0.01
C MET A 150 -2.72 -20.77 -0.58
N LEU A 151 -1.61 -20.11 -0.89
CA LEU A 151 -0.37 -20.76 -1.28
C LEU A 151 0.57 -20.82 -0.07
N LEU A 152 0.89 -22.04 0.37
CA LEU A 152 1.69 -22.27 1.57
C LEU A 152 2.91 -23.14 1.26
N GLU A 153 3.95 -23.01 2.09
CA GLU A 153 5.10 -23.92 2.00
C GLU A 153 4.74 -25.32 2.54
N LEU A 154 5.29 -26.35 1.89
CA LEU A 154 5.12 -27.74 2.29
C LEU A 154 5.96 -28.07 3.52
N SER A 155 5.46 -28.99 4.35
CA SER A 155 6.29 -29.58 5.41
C SER A 155 7.40 -30.45 4.84
N GLN A 156 8.44 -30.70 5.63
CA GLN A 156 9.53 -31.62 5.28
C GLN A 156 9.01 -33.01 4.90
N ASP A 157 7.99 -33.51 5.61
CA ASP A 157 7.35 -34.80 5.32
C ASP A 157 6.66 -34.84 3.94
N ASN A 158 6.35 -33.67 3.37
CA ASN A 158 5.71 -33.50 2.07
C ASN A 158 6.65 -32.88 1.02
N GLY A 159 7.97 -32.91 1.25
CA GLY A 159 8.99 -32.43 0.30
C GLY A 159 9.23 -30.92 0.32
N GLY A 160 8.78 -30.20 1.35
CA GLY A 160 9.12 -28.79 1.59
C GLY A 160 10.15 -28.61 2.70
N SER A 161 10.18 -27.43 3.31
CA SER A 161 11.24 -27.07 4.27
C SER A 161 10.81 -26.81 5.70
N ILE A 162 9.51 -26.71 5.98
CA ILE A 162 9.04 -26.39 7.34
C ILE A 162 8.84 -27.67 8.15
N THR A 163 9.15 -27.64 9.44
CA THR A 163 9.00 -28.78 10.36
C THR A 163 7.56 -29.00 10.84
N PHE A 164 6.62 -28.18 10.37
CA PHE A 164 5.22 -28.16 10.81
C PHE A 164 4.29 -28.21 9.60
N ASP A 165 3.17 -28.93 9.69
CA ASP A 165 2.18 -29.01 8.61
C ASP A 165 1.20 -27.81 8.61
N ALA A 166 1.66 -26.69 8.05
CA ALA A 166 0.84 -25.49 7.88
C ALA A 166 -0.41 -25.75 7.02
N ILE A 167 -0.29 -26.58 5.98
CA ILE A 167 -1.38 -26.87 5.05
C ILE A 167 -2.47 -27.69 5.74
N GLY A 168 -2.12 -28.78 6.41
CA GLY A 168 -3.08 -29.60 7.16
C GLY A 168 -3.78 -28.81 8.28
N LYS A 169 -3.04 -27.96 9.01
CA LYS A 169 -3.63 -27.08 10.03
C LYS A 169 -4.62 -26.10 9.41
N MET A 170 -4.26 -25.42 8.32
CA MET A 170 -5.18 -24.49 7.65
C MET A 170 -6.38 -25.20 7.00
N LYS A 171 -6.21 -26.41 6.48
CA LYS A 171 -7.31 -27.25 5.95
C LYS A 171 -8.34 -27.56 7.04
N THR A 172 -7.89 -27.75 8.27
CA THR A 172 -8.77 -28.00 9.42
C THR A 172 -9.45 -26.72 9.90
N LEU A 173 -8.72 -25.60 9.94
CA LEU A 173 -9.21 -24.34 10.51
C LEU A 173 -10.06 -23.50 9.54
N VAL A 174 -9.81 -23.61 8.24
CA VAL A 174 -10.49 -22.86 7.17
C VAL A 174 -10.84 -23.82 6.03
N PRO A 175 -11.76 -24.78 6.25
CA PRO A 175 -11.99 -25.92 5.35
C PRO A 175 -12.52 -25.53 3.96
N ALA A 176 -13.14 -24.35 3.82
CA ALA A 176 -13.61 -23.84 2.54
C ALA A 176 -12.52 -23.14 1.69
N ALA A 177 -11.32 -22.93 2.25
CA ALA A 177 -10.22 -22.34 1.49
C ALA A 177 -9.60 -23.35 0.51
N ASN A 178 -9.28 -22.88 -0.69
CA ASN A 178 -8.54 -23.64 -1.68
C ASN A 178 -7.05 -23.55 -1.37
N LEU A 179 -6.44 -24.67 -0.96
CA LEU A 179 -5.04 -24.71 -0.58
C LEU A 179 -4.17 -25.16 -1.76
N TYR A 180 -3.04 -24.48 -1.94
CA TYR A 180 -2.06 -24.72 -2.98
C TYR A 180 -0.66 -24.85 -2.38
N ALA A 181 0.19 -25.60 -3.07
CA ALA A 181 1.62 -25.65 -2.80
C ALA A 181 2.43 -25.59 -4.09
N TRP A 182 3.66 -25.12 -3.99
CA TRP A 182 4.64 -25.23 -5.07
C TRP A 182 5.42 -26.54 -4.92
N ARG A 183 5.10 -27.56 -5.73
CA ARG A 183 5.66 -28.92 -5.64
C ARG A 183 6.77 -29.17 -6.67
N ASP A 184 6.44 -28.95 -7.94
CA ASP A 184 7.29 -29.34 -9.08
C ASP A 184 8.35 -28.27 -9.37
N LYS A 185 9.37 -28.22 -8.51
CA LYS A 185 10.46 -27.24 -8.53
C LYS A 185 11.62 -27.75 -9.38
N ASN A 186 11.56 -27.46 -10.68
CA ASN A 186 12.66 -27.77 -11.62
C ASN A 186 13.68 -26.63 -11.67
N ASP A 187 14.87 -26.88 -12.24
CA ASP A 187 15.90 -25.87 -12.51
C ASP A 187 15.30 -24.65 -13.25
N PRO A 188 15.62 -23.40 -12.85
CA PRO A 188 16.63 -22.99 -11.85
C PRO A 188 16.09 -22.88 -10.42
N PHE A 189 14.88 -23.36 -10.16
CA PHE A 189 14.18 -23.21 -8.89
C PHE A 189 14.25 -24.44 -7.99
N SER A 190 15.16 -25.38 -8.28
CA SER A 190 15.49 -26.46 -7.35
C SER A 190 15.77 -25.84 -5.97
N ASP A 191 15.17 -26.40 -4.92
CA ASP A 191 15.20 -25.86 -3.56
C ASP A 191 14.54 -24.49 -3.31
N GLY A 192 13.78 -23.96 -4.27
CA GLY A 192 12.93 -22.80 -4.07
C GLY A 192 11.89 -23.02 -2.96
N ARG A 193 11.41 -21.93 -2.34
CA ARG A 193 10.42 -21.95 -1.25
C ARG A 193 9.37 -20.87 -1.44
N VAL A 194 8.16 -21.10 -0.96
CA VAL A 194 7.10 -20.09 -0.83
C VAL A 194 7.42 -19.20 0.37
N HIS A 195 8.33 -18.24 0.17
CA HIS A 195 8.75 -17.33 1.25
C HIS A 195 8.09 -15.95 1.21
N ALA A 196 7.27 -15.67 0.18
CA ALA A 196 6.48 -14.45 0.12
C ALA A 196 5.35 -14.48 1.16
N LYS A 197 5.11 -13.34 1.83
CA LYS A 197 3.95 -13.14 2.70
C LYS A 197 3.16 -11.97 2.18
N VAL A 198 2.12 -12.30 1.43
CA VAL A 198 1.24 -11.31 0.84
C VAL A 198 -0.22 -11.73 1.01
N ALA A 199 -1.09 -10.74 1.08
CA ALA A 199 -2.52 -10.93 0.96
C ALA A 199 -3.07 -9.96 -0.09
N VAL A 200 -3.91 -10.43 -0.99
CA VAL A 200 -4.53 -9.60 -2.03
C VAL A 200 -6.02 -9.87 -2.04
N ALA A 201 -6.83 -8.81 -1.88
CA ALA A 201 -8.28 -8.88 -2.02
C ALA A 201 -8.72 -8.15 -3.28
N ASP A 202 -9.47 -8.87 -4.12
CA ASP A 202 -10.16 -8.39 -5.32
C ASP A 202 -9.32 -7.57 -6.31
N SER A 203 -7.99 -7.73 -6.29
CA SER A 203 -7.05 -6.90 -7.07
C SER A 203 -7.16 -5.40 -6.77
N LYS A 204 -7.77 -5.01 -5.65
CA LYS A 204 -7.98 -3.61 -5.21
C LYS A 204 -7.10 -3.22 -4.03
N ILE A 205 -6.80 -4.17 -3.14
CA ILE A 205 -5.98 -3.95 -1.96
C ILE A 205 -5.03 -5.13 -1.79
N CYS A 206 -3.77 -4.82 -1.46
CA CYS A 206 -2.81 -5.85 -1.08
C CYS A 206 -1.99 -5.43 0.13
N PHE A 207 -1.60 -6.43 0.91
CA PHE A 207 -0.67 -6.29 2.02
C PHE A 207 0.59 -7.10 1.70
N ILE A 208 1.75 -6.46 1.74
CA ILE A 208 3.07 -7.10 1.56
C ILE A 208 3.84 -6.94 2.87
N THR A 209 4.34 -8.04 3.43
CA THR A 209 4.95 -8.01 4.75
C THR A 209 6.07 -9.02 4.92
N SER A 210 6.94 -8.79 5.91
CA SER A 210 7.87 -9.80 6.42
C SER A 210 7.18 -10.85 7.30
N ALA A 211 6.00 -10.53 7.85
CA ALA A 211 5.30 -11.34 8.84
C ALA A 211 4.77 -12.65 8.27
N ASN A 212 5.17 -13.77 8.86
CA ASN A 212 4.46 -15.03 8.71
C ASN A 212 3.06 -14.96 9.33
N LEU A 213 2.18 -15.90 8.97
CA LEU A 213 0.86 -16.00 9.57
C LEU A 213 0.92 -16.70 10.94
N THR A 214 1.63 -16.09 11.89
CA THR A 214 1.79 -16.60 13.26
C THR A 214 1.42 -15.58 14.32
N GLY A 215 0.89 -16.02 15.47
CA GLY A 215 0.54 -15.11 16.56
C GLY A 215 1.72 -14.23 17.01
N HIS A 216 2.94 -14.78 17.03
CA HIS A 216 4.14 -14.00 17.34
C HIS A 216 4.43 -12.91 16.29
N ALA A 217 4.29 -13.19 15.00
CA ALA A 217 4.47 -12.18 13.96
C ALA A 217 3.41 -11.08 14.03
N MET A 218 2.18 -11.43 14.42
CA MET A 218 1.09 -10.48 14.57
C MET A 218 1.30 -9.51 15.75
N GLU A 219 1.85 -9.99 16.88
CA GLU A 219 1.86 -9.24 18.14
C GLU A 219 3.24 -8.84 18.68
N LYS A 220 4.27 -9.65 18.45
CA LYS A 220 5.53 -9.61 19.23
C LYS A 220 6.77 -9.36 18.39
N ASN A 221 6.90 -10.02 17.24
CA ASN A 221 8.09 -9.91 16.40
C ASN A 221 8.19 -8.51 15.77
N MET A 222 9.41 -8.11 15.46
CA MET A 222 9.64 -6.94 14.63
C MET A 222 9.31 -7.30 13.19
N GLU A 223 8.19 -6.77 12.69
CA GLU A 223 7.71 -7.04 11.35
C GLU A 223 7.40 -5.72 10.66
N ALA A 224 7.78 -5.63 9.38
CA ALA A 224 7.47 -4.50 8.54
C ALA A 224 6.51 -4.93 7.43
N GLY A 225 5.72 -3.99 6.96
CA GLY A 225 4.90 -4.20 5.78
C GLY A 225 4.36 -2.90 5.20
N VAL A 226 3.75 -3.04 4.04
CA VAL A 226 3.03 -1.97 3.36
C VAL A 226 1.64 -2.45 2.98
N LEU A 227 0.63 -1.70 3.39
CA LEU A 227 -0.74 -1.87 2.92
C LEU A 227 -0.95 -0.93 1.74
N ILE A 228 -1.26 -1.49 0.57
CA ILE A 228 -1.44 -0.75 -0.67
C ILE A 228 -2.89 -0.90 -1.11
N SER A 229 -3.57 0.23 -1.31
CA SER A 229 -4.95 0.28 -1.81
C SER A 229 -4.98 1.08 -3.11
N GLY A 230 -5.70 0.58 -4.11
CA GLY A 230 -5.73 1.19 -5.44
C GLY A 230 -4.42 0.99 -6.21
N GLY A 231 -4.26 1.72 -7.30
CA GLY A 231 -3.11 1.65 -8.19
C GLY A 231 -2.98 0.31 -8.90
N HIS A 232 -1.81 0.09 -9.53
CA HIS A 232 -1.57 -1.10 -10.34
C HIS A 232 -1.03 -2.28 -9.54
N ILE A 233 -0.40 -2.07 -8.38
CA ILE A 233 0.31 -3.13 -7.64
C ILE A 233 -0.64 -4.25 -7.17
N PRO A 234 -1.79 -3.99 -6.52
CA PRO A 234 -2.71 -5.06 -6.13
C PRO A 234 -3.24 -5.85 -7.33
N THR A 235 -3.45 -5.18 -8.47
CA THR A 235 -3.87 -5.82 -9.72
C THR A 235 -2.79 -6.75 -10.26
N LEU A 236 -1.56 -6.25 -10.43
CA LEU A 236 -0.43 -7.04 -10.95
C LEU A 236 -0.14 -8.25 -10.05
N LEU A 237 -0.09 -8.05 -8.73
CA LEU A 237 0.17 -9.13 -7.78
C LEU A 237 -0.95 -10.18 -7.81
N GLY A 238 -2.21 -9.74 -7.77
CA GLY A 238 -3.36 -10.65 -7.86
C GLY A 238 -3.40 -11.43 -9.17
N GLN A 239 -3.12 -10.79 -10.31
CA GLN A 239 -3.03 -11.45 -11.61
C GLN A 239 -1.89 -12.47 -11.64
N HIS A 240 -0.72 -12.11 -11.15
CA HIS A 240 0.43 -13.02 -11.12
C HIS A 240 0.13 -14.28 -10.30
N LEU A 241 -0.39 -14.12 -9.07
CA LEU A 241 -0.74 -15.26 -8.21
C LEU A 241 -1.82 -16.16 -8.82
N LYS A 242 -2.85 -15.58 -9.46
CA LYS A 242 -3.87 -16.35 -10.21
C LYS A 242 -3.25 -17.08 -11.39
N SER A 243 -2.33 -16.46 -12.11
CA SER A 243 -1.63 -17.08 -13.24
C SER A 243 -0.78 -18.27 -12.80
N LEU A 244 -0.12 -18.22 -11.64
CA LEU A 244 0.59 -19.38 -11.09
C LEU A 244 -0.34 -20.59 -10.91
N VAL A 245 -1.56 -20.36 -10.45
CA VAL A 245 -2.60 -21.41 -10.32
C VAL A 245 -3.10 -21.86 -11.69
N ALA A 246 -3.51 -20.92 -12.55
CA ALA A 246 -4.11 -21.22 -13.86
C ALA A 246 -3.14 -21.97 -14.78
N MET A 247 -1.85 -21.64 -14.71
CA MET A 247 -0.79 -22.29 -15.47
C MET A 247 -0.25 -23.57 -14.80
N LYS A 248 -0.81 -23.97 -13.64
CA LYS A 248 -0.38 -25.14 -12.87
C LYS A 248 1.10 -25.11 -12.47
N VAL A 249 1.64 -23.91 -12.25
CA VAL A 249 2.97 -23.73 -11.65
C VAL A 249 2.92 -24.08 -10.16
N VAL A 250 1.79 -23.78 -9.52
CA VAL A 250 1.45 -24.29 -8.18
C VAL A 250 0.24 -25.21 -8.28
N SER A 251 0.20 -26.21 -7.40
CA SER A 251 -0.75 -27.32 -7.48
C SER A 251 -1.69 -27.34 -6.26
N PRO A 252 -2.98 -27.65 -6.45
CA PRO A 252 -3.93 -27.81 -5.34
C PRO A 252 -3.54 -29.00 -4.43
N ILE A 253 -4.02 -28.99 -3.18
CA ILE A 253 -3.74 -30.01 -2.14
C ILE A 253 -4.98 -30.79 -1.71
#